data_AF-A0A0G1X3A8-F1
#
_entry.id   AF-A0A0G1X3A8-F1
#
_cell.length_a   1.000
_cell.length_b   1.000
_cell.length_c   1.000
_cell.angle_alpha   90.00
_cell.angle_beta   90.00
_cell.angle_gamma   90.00
#
_symmetry.space_group_name_H-M   'P 1'
#
loop_
_entity.id
_entity.type
_entity.pdbx_description
1 polymer ?
#
loop_
_entity_poly.entity_id
_entity_poly.type
_entity_poly.pdbx_seq_one_letter_code
_entity_poly.pdbx_strand_id
1 'polypeptide(L)'
;MDTRELVGRVLFEDGYGAYLEIRELAESRKIYLASTHNLYLARGEGKVAADFTVPAVNLRGMTYQSAKTMLQVAKEVAGFFIFEIAKSEMEYTEQMPMEYAAEILGAAIDVGWEGPIFLQGDHFQFASEGDVDKMKKLVDEALMAGFYNIDIDGSTLVALDEPSVMEQQRVNISVTGQMLKYLREREGDQLVSVGGEIGHIGERNSRASEMEVFLSGIKQANSDKMAFLSKVSVQTGTRHGGVVNKDGETQEMEIDMKVIDECGKVAREMGVGGVVQHGASTLTDTQLKRFVEHDTLEIHLATGWQNMIMDHPSFPLELRREMEGRMVKEYGHKYNSPEECIYRERKRAWGKFQREVWQIPDHTVDEIMRSLKDRARMILVELGMQNKYKLLREYTE
;
A
#
# COMPACT_ATOMS: atom_id res chain seq x y z
N MET A 1 -3.60 9.89 -28.87
CA MET A 1 -4.61 9.37 -27.94
C MET A 1 -4.38 10.08 -26.62
N ASP A 2 -5.39 10.77 -26.11
CA ASP A 2 -5.31 11.41 -24.80
C ASP A 2 -5.40 10.30 -23.74
N THR A 3 -4.35 10.11 -22.96
CA THR A 3 -4.30 9.06 -21.94
C THR A 3 -5.31 9.31 -20.82
N ARG A 4 -5.62 10.57 -20.50
CA ARG A 4 -6.65 10.89 -19.51
C ARG A 4 -8.04 10.50 -19.99
N GLU A 5 -8.34 10.71 -21.28
CA GLU A 5 -9.60 10.25 -21.88
C GLU A 5 -9.72 8.72 -21.79
N LEU A 6 -8.63 8.00 -22.09
CA LEU A 6 -8.60 6.54 -22.02
C LEU A 6 -8.81 6.01 -20.59
N VAL A 7 -8.19 6.64 -19.59
CA VAL A 7 -8.46 6.33 -18.18
C VAL A 7 -9.90 6.65 -17.81
N GLY A 8 -10.43 7.79 -18.28
CA GLY A 8 -11.84 8.15 -18.06
C GLY A 8 -12.82 7.11 -18.61
N ARG A 9 -12.53 6.49 -19.76
CA ARG A 9 -13.31 5.37 -20.30
C ARG A 9 -13.32 4.16 -19.36
N VAL A 10 -12.19 3.87 -18.70
CA VAL A 10 -12.13 2.80 -17.69
C VAL A 10 -13.05 3.09 -16.52
N LEU A 11 -12.99 4.32 -15.99
CA LEU A 11 -13.71 4.72 -14.78
C LEU A 11 -15.21 4.95 -15.00
N PHE A 12 -15.63 5.37 -16.19
CA PHE A 12 -16.96 5.93 -16.41
C PHE A 12 -17.75 5.29 -17.56
N GLU A 13 -17.17 4.36 -18.32
CA GLU A 13 -17.77 3.73 -19.50
C GLU A 13 -17.51 2.21 -19.54
N ASP A 14 -17.03 1.68 -20.68
CA ASP A 14 -16.71 0.25 -20.87
C ASP A 14 -15.30 -0.06 -20.34
N GLY A 15 -15.26 -0.48 -19.08
CA GLY A 15 -14.07 -0.56 -18.24
C GLY A 15 -12.95 -1.47 -18.75
N TYR A 16 -13.29 -2.65 -19.27
CA TYR A 16 -12.30 -3.69 -19.54
C TYR A 16 -11.54 -3.49 -20.85
N GLY A 17 -12.25 -3.11 -21.93
CA GLY A 17 -11.62 -2.86 -23.23
C GLY A 17 -10.61 -1.70 -23.18
N ALA A 18 -10.99 -0.59 -22.54
CA ALA A 18 -10.11 0.56 -22.35
C ALA A 18 -8.89 0.22 -21.46
N TYR A 19 -9.06 -0.65 -20.47
CA TYR A 19 -7.94 -1.12 -19.64
C TYR A 19 -6.92 -1.93 -20.47
N LEU A 20 -7.38 -2.80 -21.37
CA LEU A 20 -6.47 -3.53 -22.27
C LEU A 20 -5.72 -2.58 -23.21
N GLU A 21 -6.39 -1.56 -23.76
CA GLU A 21 -5.74 -0.51 -24.56
C GLU A 21 -4.64 0.21 -23.76
N ILE A 22 -4.88 0.52 -22.46
CA ILE A 22 -3.87 1.12 -21.58
C ILE A 22 -2.68 0.18 -21.40
N ARG A 23 -2.91 -1.11 -21.16
CA ARG A 23 -1.84 -2.10 -20.98
C ARG A 23 -0.97 -2.23 -22.23
N GLU A 24 -1.59 -2.37 -23.39
CA GLU A 24 -0.86 -2.45 -24.67
C GLU A 24 -0.05 -1.17 -24.93
N LEU A 25 -0.63 -0.01 -24.65
CA LEU A 25 0.06 1.27 -24.78
C LEU A 25 1.24 1.39 -23.81
N ALA A 26 1.08 0.98 -22.55
CA ALA A 26 2.13 0.94 -21.55
C ALA A 26 3.30 0.04 -22.02
N GLU A 27 2.99 -1.18 -22.44
CA GLU A 27 3.99 -2.15 -22.92
C GLU A 27 4.75 -1.62 -24.15
N SER A 28 4.04 -1.01 -25.11
CA SER A 28 4.67 -0.39 -26.29
C SER A 28 5.66 0.73 -25.94
N ARG A 29 5.52 1.31 -24.74
CA ARG A 29 6.40 2.34 -24.16
C ARG A 29 7.38 1.79 -23.13
N LYS A 30 7.54 0.46 -23.06
CA LYS A 30 8.41 -0.24 -22.11
C LYS A 30 8.06 0.00 -20.65
N ILE A 31 6.79 0.30 -20.37
CA ILE A 31 6.24 0.33 -19.02
C ILE A 31 5.67 -1.06 -18.74
N TYR A 32 6.10 -1.69 -17.66
CA TYR A 32 5.64 -3.03 -17.30
C TYR A 32 5.35 -3.14 -15.81
N LEU A 33 4.42 -4.03 -15.46
CA LEU A 33 4.10 -4.33 -14.06
C LEU A 33 5.09 -5.36 -13.53
N ALA A 34 5.62 -5.15 -12.33
CA ALA A 34 6.69 -5.98 -11.78
C ALA A 34 6.45 -6.34 -10.31
N SER A 35 7.26 -7.25 -9.81
CA SER A 35 7.27 -7.68 -8.42
C SER A 35 8.53 -7.25 -7.68
N THR A 36 8.39 -6.89 -6.40
CA THR A 36 9.51 -6.57 -5.51
C THR A 36 10.21 -7.80 -4.95
N HIS A 37 9.70 -9.00 -5.22
CA HIS A 37 10.15 -10.25 -4.57
C HIS A 37 11.67 -10.43 -4.60
N ASN A 38 12.28 -10.37 -5.79
CA ASN A 38 13.71 -10.60 -5.96
C ASN A 38 14.57 -9.50 -5.32
N LEU A 39 14.14 -8.24 -5.42
CA LEU A 39 14.80 -7.11 -4.78
C LEU A 39 14.83 -7.29 -3.25
N TYR A 40 13.70 -7.68 -2.68
CA TYR A 40 13.55 -7.83 -1.23
C TYR A 40 14.33 -9.03 -0.71
N LEU A 41 14.30 -10.17 -1.39
CA LEU A 41 15.15 -11.31 -1.01
C LEU A 41 16.63 -10.97 -1.11
N ALA A 42 17.06 -10.27 -2.17
CA ALA A 42 18.45 -9.87 -2.32
C ALA A 42 18.91 -8.92 -1.20
N ARG A 43 18.02 -8.04 -0.71
CA ARG A 43 18.29 -7.23 0.49
C ARG A 43 18.40 -8.09 1.76
N GLY A 44 17.48 -9.03 1.97
CA GLY A 44 17.52 -9.94 3.13
C GLY A 44 18.80 -10.80 3.16
N GLU A 45 19.32 -11.16 1.99
CA GLU A 45 20.59 -11.88 1.81
C GLU A 45 21.83 -10.99 1.90
N GLY A 46 21.68 -9.67 2.08
CA GLY A 46 22.79 -8.72 2.14
C GLY A 46 23.47 -8.42 0.80
N LYS A 47 22.87 -8.80 -0.33
CA LYS A 47 23.36 -8.48 -1.68
C LYS A 47 23.04 -7.03 -2.08
N VAL A 48 21.97 -6.49 -1.52
CA VAL A 48 21.55 -5.09 -1.69
C VAL A 48 21.77 -4.35 -0.38
N ALA A 49 22.33 -3.15 -0.46
CA ALA A 49 22.56 -2.32 0.72
C ALA A 49 21.23 -1.92 1.39
N ALA A 50 21.23 -1.97 2.72
CA ALA A 50 20.15 -1.51 3.59
C ALA A 50 20.18 0.02 3.80
N ASP A 51 20.33 0.80 2.73
CA ASP A 51 20.49 2.26 2.76
C ASP A 51 19.25 3.02 2.26
N PHE A 52 18.11 2.33 2.17
CA PHE A 52 16.83 2.91 1.77
C PHE A 52 15.63 2.15 2.38
N THR A 53 14.47 2.77 2.39
CA THR A 53 13.19 2.14 2.73
C THR A 53 12.19 2.45 1.63
N VAL A 54 11.48 1.44 1.12
CA VAL A 54 10.57 1.65 -0.01
C VAL A 54 9.26 2.28 0.49
N PRO A 55 8.83 3.43 -0.04
CA PRO A 55 7.49 3.95 0.25
C PRO A 55 6.45 3.25 -0.62
N ALA A 56 5.49 2.60 0.05
CA ALA A 56 4.23 2.18 -0.53
C ALA A 56 3.15 3.23 -0.24
N VAL A 57 2.36 3.59 -1.25
CA VAL A 57 1.41 4.70 -1.18
C VAL A 57 0.00 4.25 -1.55
N ASN A 58 -0.93 4.40 -0.61
CA ASN A 58 -2.35 4.21 -0.88
C ASN A 58 -2.96 5.50 -1.41
N LEU A 59 -3.31 5.51 -2.70
CA LEU A 59 -3.99 6.63 -3.34
C LEU A 59 -5.51 6.41 -3.31
N ARG A 60 -6.19 7.11 -2.40
CA ARG A 60 -7.63 6.91 -2.13
C ARG A 60 -8.56 7.71 -3.06
N GLY A 61 -8.02 8.70 -3.74
CA GLY A 61 -8.76 9.60 -4.62
C GLY A 61 -7.80 10.54 -5.35
N MET A 62 -8.26 11.10 -6.47
CA MET A 62 -7.36 11.75 -7.46
C MET A 62 -6.15 10.86 -7.80
N THR A 63 -6.38 9.55 -7.94
CA THR A 63 -5.35 8.52 -8.03
C THR A 63 -4.48 8.74 -9.27
N TYR A 64 -5.09 8.93 -10.44
CA TYR A 64 -4.38 9.29 -11.67
C TYR A 64 -3.46 10.51 -11.51
N GLN A 65 -3.99 11.62 -10.97
CA GLN A 65 -3.26 12.88 -10.83
C GLN A 65 -2.12 12.75 -9.82
N SER A 66 -2.38 12.07 -8.70
CA SER A 66 -1.41 11.84 -7.63
C SER A 66 -0.28 10.93 -8.10
N ALA A 67 -0.61 9.82 -8.77
CA ALA A 67 0.36 8.91 -9.36
C ALA A 67 1.22 9.60 -10.42
N LYS A 68 0.62 10.42 -11.29
CA LYS A 68 1.35 11.22 -12.29
C LYS A 68 2.38 12.12 -11.62
N THR A 69 1.99 12.80 -10.56
CA THR A 69 2.88 13.68 -9.78
C THR A 69 4.02 12.88 -9.11
N MET A 70 3.70 11.77 -8.45
CA MET A 70 4.68 10.93 -7.77
C MET A 70 5.68 10.31 -8.75
N LEU A 71 5.23 9.86 -9.92
CA LEU A 71 6.09 9.31 -10.97
C LEU A 71 7.01 10.38 -11.58
N GLN A 72 6.55 11.63 -11.72
CA GLN A 72 7.43 12.73 -12.13
C GLN A 72 8.57 12.93 -11.12
N VAL A 73 8.25 12.95 -9.82
CA VAL A 73 9.27 13.07 -8.78
C VAL A 73 10.21 11.88 -8.76
N ALA A 74 9.67 10.65 -8.84
CA ALA A 74 10.47 9.43 -8.88
C ALA A 74 11.47 9.46 -10.05
N LYS A 75 11.04 9.95 -11.22
CA LYS A 75 11.91 10.14 -12.39
C LYS A 75 12.99 11.20 -12.15
N GLU A 76 12.64 12.32 -11.51
CA GLU A 76 13.58 13.40 -11.17
C GLU A 76 14.70 12.94 -10.21
N VAL A 77 14.38 12.10 -9.23
CA VAL A 77 15.35 11.62 -8.22
C VAL A 77 15.94 10.24 -8.53
N ALA A 78 15.54 9.65 -9.67
CA ALA A 78 15.84 8.27 -10.03
C ALA A 78 15.50 7.26 -8.91
N GLY A 79 14.32 7.42 -8.30
CA GLY A 79 13.74 6.53 -7.28
C GLY A 79 12.48 5.83 -7.79
N PHE A 80 11.70 5.25 -6.88
CA PHE A 80 10.41 4.63 -7.19
C PHE A 80 9.48 4.59 -5.97
N PHE A 81 8.21 4.33 -6.22
CA PHE A 81 7.18 4.05 -5.22
C PHE A 81 6.57 2.68 -5.50
N ILE A 82 5.97 2.07 -4.49
CA ILE A 82 4.94 1.05 -4.67
C ILE A 82 3.58 1.76 -4.62
N PHE A 83 2.73 1.53 -5.62
CA PHE A 83 1.35 2.02 -5.59
C PHE A 83 0.46 0.92 -5.06
N GLU A 84 -0.16 1.15 -3.92
CA GLU A 84 -0.93 0.12 -3.22
C GLU A 84 -2.37 0.54 -2.99
N ILE A 85 -3.25 -0.42 -2.77
CA ILE A 85 -4.61 -0.16 -2.30
C ILE A 85 -5.05 -1.34 -1.45
N ALA A 86 -5.61 -1.05 -0.28
CA ALA A 86 -6.01 -2.11 0.64
C ALA A 86 -7.40 -2.67 0.32
N LYS A 87 -7.68 -3.92 0.70
CA LYS A 87 -9.01 -4.53 0.51
C LYS A 87 -10.15 -3.63 1.03
N SER A 88 -9.98 -3.08 2.22
CA SER A 88 -10.97 -2.16 2.80
C SER A 88 -11.11 -0.87 2.00
N GLU A 89 -10.02 -0.39 1.41
CA GLU A 89 -9.98 0.84 0.62
C GLU A 89 -10.65 0.66 -0.73
N MET A 90 -10.47 -0.49 -1.39
CA MET A 90 -11.23 -0.84 -2.59
C MET A 90 -12.74 -0.71 -2.33
N GLU A 91 -13.22 -1.25 -1.20
CA GLU A 91 -14.63 -1.18 -0.82
C GLU A 91 -15.12 0.24 -0.56
N TYR A 92 -14.38 1.03 0.24
CA TYR A 92 -14.89 2.34 0.66
C TYR A 92 -14.59 3.47 -0.31
N THR A 93 -13.56 3.32 -1.17
CA THR A 93 -13.27 4.27 -2.25
C THR A 93 -13.92 3.87 -3.57
N GLU A 94 -14.55 2.69 -3.64
CA GLU A 94 -15.14 2.14 -4.86
C GLU A 94 -14.09 2.08 -6.00
N GLN A 95 -12.84 1.76 -5.65
CA GLN A 95 -11.72 1.62 -6.60
C GLN A 95 -11.29 0.15 -6.68
N MET A 96 -11.71 -0.55 -7.72
CA MET A 96 -11.35 -1.94 -7.93
C MET A 96 -9.93 -2.08 -8.51
N PRO A 97 -9.26 -3.24 -8.39
CA PRO A 97 -7.88 -3.41 -8.84
C PRO A 97 -7.62 -2.95 -10.28
N MET A 98 -8.54 -3.26 -11.21
CA MET A 98 -8.41 -2.86 -12.62
C MET A 98 -8.43 -1.34 -12.82
N GLU A 99 -9.32 -0.63 -12.12
CA GLU A 99 -9.44 0.83 -12.20
C GLU A 99 -8.18 1.48 -11.63
N TYR A 100 -7.73 1.01 -10.47
CA TYR A 100 -6.50 1.48 -9.86
C TYR A 100 -5.30 1.27 -10.79
N ALA A 101 -5.14 0.07 -11.36
CA ALA A 101 -4.09 -0.23 -12.32
C ALA A 101 -4.15 0.68 -13.57
N ALA A 102 -5.35 0.94 -14.10
CA ALA A 102 -5.55 1.83 -15.24
C ALA A 102 -5.09 3.26 -14.94
N GLU A 103 -5.44 3.79 -13.76
CA GLU A 103 -5.03 5.13 -13.33
C GLU A 103 -3.51 5.24 -13.17
N ILE A 104 -2.85 4.25 -12.53
CA ILE A 104 -1.39 4.26 -12.36
C ILE A 104 -0.67 4.10 -13.71
N LEU A 105 -1.09 3.16 -14.56
CA LEU A 105 -0.47 2.96 -15.88
C LEU A 105 -0.71 4.16 -16.80
N GLY A 106 -1.91 4.73 -16.79
CA GLY A 106 -2.21 5.96 -17.50
C GLY A 106 -1.32 7.11 -17.06
N ALA A 107 -1.15 7.29 -15.75
CA ALA A 107 -0.23 8.27 -15.20
C ALA A 107 1.21 8.03 -15.67
N ALA A 108 1.70 6.78 -15.66
CA ALA A 108 3.03 6.43 -16.12
C ALA A 108 3.24 6.74 -17.62
N ILE A 109 2.26 6.43 -18.45
CA ILE A 109 2.25 6.76 -19.89
C ILE A 109 2.37 8.28 -20.11
N ASP A 110 1.64 9.07 -19.31
CA ASP A 110 1.60 10.53 -19.38
C ASP A 110 2.93 11.17 -18.96
N VAL A 111 3.61 10.60 -17.96
CA VAL A 111 4.94 11.05 -17.50
C VAL A 111 6.06 10.64 -18.48
N GLY A 112 5.75 9.72 -19.40
CA GLY A 112 6.76 9.04 -20.20
C GLY A 112 7.72 8.25 -19.30
N TRP A 113 7.16 7.53 -18.33
CA TRP A 113 7.91 6.54 -17.56
C TRP A 113 8.39 5.42 -18.51
N GLU A 114 9.54 4.85 -18.21
CA GLU A 114 10.02 3.61 -18.83
C GLU A 114 10.45 2.72 -17.66
N GLY A 115 10.27 1.41 -17.77
CA GLY A 115 10.63 0.46 -16.71
C GLY A 115 9.45 0.03 -15.83
N PRO A 116 9.76 -0.59 -14.67
CA PRO A 116 8.77 -1.28 -13.87
C PRO A 116 7.86 -0.32 -13.09
N ILE A 117 6.64 -0.77 -12.84
CA ILE A 117 5.65 -0.20 -11.92
C ILE A 117 5.23 -1.32 -10.95
N PHE A 118 5.18 -1.01 -9.66
CA PHE A 118 4.72 -1.94 -8.64
C PHE A 118 3.31 -1.61 -8.21
N LEU A 119 2.40 -2.54 -8.47
CA LEU A 119 1.05 -2.52 -7.92
C LEU A 119 0.98 -3.51 -6.76
N GLN A 120 0.42 -3.06 -5.64
CA GLN A 120 0.35 -3.82 -4.40
C GLN A 120 -1.06 -3.91 -3.81
N GLY A 121 -1.46 -5.12 -3.46
CA GLY A 121 -2.65 -5.36 -2.65
C GLY A 121 -2.26 -5.26 -1.19
N ASP A 122 -2.53 -4.12 -0.58
CA ASP A 122 -2.27 -3.87 0.85
C ASP A 122 -3.33 -4.59 1.71
N HIS A 123 -2.97 -5.05 2.91
CA HIS A 123 -3.88 -5.72 3.85
C HIS A 123 -5.01 -6.52 3.19
N PHE A 124 -4.68 -7.60 2.49
CA PHE A 124 -5.67 -8.57 2.05
C PHE A 124 -6.15 -9.34 3.29
N GLN A 125 -6.95 -8.62 4.07
CA GLN A 125 -7.26 -8.92 5.46
C GLN A 125 -8.43 -9.89 5.56
N PHE A 126 -8.23 -10.94 6.34
CA PHE A 126 -9.27 -11.88 6.70
C PHE A 126 -10.19 -11.29 7.79
N ALA A 127 -11.50 -11.46 7.62
CA ALA A 127 -12.47 -11.18 8.68
C ALA A 127 -12.75 -12.43 9.53
N SER A 128 -12.61 -13.62 8.92
CA SER A 128 -12.74 -14.92 9.57
C SER A 128 -11.93 -15.98 8.82
N GLU A 129 -11.65 -17.11 9.47
CA GLU A 129 -10.99 -18.27 8.85
C GLU A 129 -11.79 -18.80 7.63
N GLY A 130 -13.12 -18.63 7.62
CA GLY A 130 -14.00 -19.06 6.53
C GLY A 130 -13.92 -18.20 5.25
N ASP A 131 -13.17 -17.09 5.26
CA ASP A 131 -13.10 -16.16 4.14
C ASP A 131 -12.04 -16.52 3.08
N VAL A 132 -11.39 -17.67 3.18
CA VAL A 132 -10.35 -18.13 2.23
C VAL A 132 -10.82 -18.05 0.78
N ASP A 133 -12.03 -18.52 0.47
CA ASP A 133 -12.51 -18.50 -0.93
C ASP A 133 -12.84 -17.09 -1.44
N LYS A 134 -13.21 -16.16 -0.54
CA LYS A 134 -13.36 -14.75 -0.90
C LYS A 134 -11.99 -14.12 -1.15
N MET A 135 -11.00 -14.46 -0.33
CA MET A 135 -9.64 -13.96 -0.49
C MET A 135 -9.01 -14.45 -1.80
N LYS A 136 -9.22 -15.72 -2.14
CA LYS A 136 -8.81 -16.31 -3.41
C LYS A 136 -9.36 -15.55 -4.62
N LYS A 137 -10.66 -15.21 -4.61
CA LYS A 137 -11.28 -14.40 -5.68
C LYS A 137 -10.66 -13.01 -5.78
N LEU A 138 -10.44 -12.34 -4.65
CA LEU A 138 -9.79 -11.04 -4.65
C LEU A 138 -8.35 -11.11 -5.19
N VAL A 139 -7.61 -12.16 -4.84
CA VAL A 139 -6.30 -12.44 -5.40
C VAL A 139 -6.36 -12.66 -6.91
N ASP A 140 -7.30 -13.46 -7.41
CA ASP A 140 -7.47 -13.68 -8.85
C ASP A 140 -7.73 -12.34 -9.59
N GLU A 141 -8.62 -11.49 -9.05
CA GLU A 141 -8.90 -10.16 -9.59
C GLU A 141 -7.67 -9.24 -9.59
N ALA A 142 -6.89 -9.25 -8.50
CA ALA A 142 -5.67 -8.46 -8.37
C ALA A 142 -4.59 -8.93 -9.35
N LEU A 143 -4.38 -10.25 -9.48
CA LEU A 143 -3.43 -10.82 -10.44
C LEU A 143 -3.80 -10.49 -11.89
N MET A 144 -5.09 -10.56 -12.24
CA MET A 144 -5.59 -10.15 -13.56
C MET A 144 -5.30 -8.67 -13.85
N ALA A 145 -5.43 -7.81 -12.84
CA ALA A 145 -5.08 -6.39 -12.93
C ALA A 145 -3.56 -6.11 -12.88
N GLY A 146 -2.74 -7.14 -12.65
CA GLY A 146 -1.27 -7.07 -12.62
C GLY A 146 -0.66 -6.62 -11.29
N PHE A 147 -1.36 -6.91 -10.19
CA PHE A 147 -0.82 -6.76 -8.84
C PHE A 147 0.11 -7.93 -8.53
N TYR A 148 1.42 -7.69 -8.64
CA TYR A 148 2.45 -8.70 -8.36
C TYR A 148 3.10 -8.53 -6.99
N ASN A 149 2.45 -7.79 -6.09
CA ASN A 149 2.81 -7.62 -4.70
C ASN A 149 1.51 -7.74 -3.89
N ILE A 150 1.39 -8.71 -3.00
CA ILE A 150 0.14 -9.02 -2.28
C ILE A 150 0.48 -9.31 -0.82
N ASP A 151 -0.06 -8.51 0.07
CA ASP A 151 0.17 -8.61 1.51
C ASP A 151 -1.02 -9.28 2.18
N ILE A 152 -0.81 -10.53 2.60
CA ILE A 152 -1.83 -11.35 3.24
C ILE A 152 -1.88 -11.04 4.73
N ASP A 153 -3.05 -10.62 5.21
CA ASP A 153 -3.23 -10.22 6.60
C ASP A 153 -4.24 -11.13 7.32
N GLY A 154 -3.71 -12.12 8.04
CA GLY A 154 -4.46 -12.95 8.99
C GLY A 154 -4.29 -12.50 10.45
N SER A 155 -3.68 -11.34 10.70
CA SER A 155 -3.28 -10.89 12.06
C SER A 155 -4.47 -10.66 12.99
N THR A 156 -5.63 -10.30 12.45
CA THR A 156 -6.91 -10.16 13.17
C THR A 156 -7.46 -11.48 13.71
N LEU A 157 -7.00 -12.62 13.17
CA LEU A 157 -7.44 -13.95 13.58
C LEU A 157 -6.57 -14.54 14.70
N VAL A 158 -5.59 -13.78 15.19
CA VAL A 158 -4.69 -14.21 16.27
C VAL A 158 -5.44 -14.24 17.60
N ALA A 159 -5.50 -15.42 18.23
CA ALA A 159 -6.22 -15.64 19.48
C ALA A 159 -5.31 -15.35 20.69
N LEU A 160 -5.22 -14.07 21.11
CA LEU A 160 -4.22 -13.60 22.10
C LEU A 160 -4.33 -14.22 23.51
N ASP A 161 -5.47 -14.84 23.82
CA ASP A 161 -5.76 -15.50 25.10
C ASP A 161 -5.23 -16.94 25.17
N GLU A 162 -4.79 -17.52 24.06
CA GLU A 162 -4.18 -18.84 24.03
C GLU A 162 -2.81 -18.85 24.76
N PRO A 163 -2.44 -19.97 25.42
CA PRO A 163 -1.32 -19.97 26.36
C PRO A 163 0.06 -19.94 25.70
N SER A 164 0.19 -20.38 24.44
CA SER A 164 1.46 -20.34 23.69
C SER A 164 1.37 -19.49 22.42
N VAL A 165 2.50 -18.90 22.01
CA VAL A 165 2.58 -18.10 20.77
C VAL A 165 2.17 -18.93 19.53
N MET A 166 2.45 -20.24 19.52
CA MET A 166 2.04 -21.14 18.45
C MET A 166 0.53 -21.27 18.36
N GLU A 167 -0.15 -21.46 19.49
CA GLU A 167 -1.62 -21.54 19.52
C GLU A 167 -2.25 -20.19 19.13
N GLN A 168 -1.69 -19.07 19.61
CA GLN A 168 -2.11 -17.72 19.23
C GLN A 168 -2.04 -17.53 17.70
N GLN A 169 -0.94 -17.95 17.07
CA GLN A 169 -0.68 -17.73 15.63
C GLN A 169 -1.25 -18.81 14.71
N ARG A 170 -1.81 -19.91 15.24
CA ARG A 170 -2.19 -21.09 14.45
C ARG A 170 -3.05 -20.76 13.24
N VAL A 171 -4.06 -19.90 13.42
CA VAL A 171 -4.98 -19.52 12.34
C VAL A 171 -4.29 -18.62 11.32
N ASN A 172 -3.55 -17.60 11.78
CA ASN A 172 -2.79 -16.69 10.91
C ASN A 172 -1.78 -17.45 10.03
N ILE A 173 -1.04 -18.39 10.62
CA ILE A 173 -0.13 -19.31 9.91
C ILE A 173 -0.87 -20.11 8.85
N SER A 174 -2.01 -20.71 9.22
CA SER A 174 -2.80 -21.56 8.33
C SER A 174 -3.32 -20.78 7.11
N VAL A 175 -3.98 -19.64 7.33
CA VAL A 175 -4.57 -18.86 6.23
C VAL A 175 -3.49 -18.24 5.34
N THR A 176 -2.40 -17.72 5.93
CA THR A 176 -1.28 -17.16 5.16
C THR A 176 -0.59 -18.26 4.34
N GLY A 177 -0.34 -19.43 4.92
CA GLY A 177 0.24 -20.56 4.21
C GLY A 177 -0.64 -21.07 3.06
N GLN A 178 -1.97 -21.13 3.27
CA GLN A 178 -2.92 -21.49 2.21
C GLN A 178 -2.91 -20.47 1.07
N MET A 179 -2.86 -19.17 1.37
CA MET A 179 -2.82 -18.12 0.35
C MET A 179 -1.49 -18.07 -0.40
N LEU A 180 -0.37 -18.27 0.31
CA LEU A 180 0.94 -18.39 -0.32
C LEU A 180 0.95 -19.54 -1.34
N LYS A 181 0.50 -20.73 -0.95
CA LYS A 181 0.37 -21.87 -1.88
C LYS A 181 -0.53 -21.53 -3.06
N TYR A 182 -1.68 -20.92 -2.79
CA TYR A 182 -2.66 -20.55 -3.83
C TYR A 182 -2.09 -19.57 -4.87
N LEU A 183 -1.32 -18.57 -4.42
CA LEU A 183 -0.62 -17.61 -5.27
C LEU A 183 0.43 -18.31 -6.14
N ARG A 184 1.24 -19.20 -5.56
CA ARG A 184 2.26 -19.95 -6.29
C ARG A 184 1.68 -20.90 -7.35
N GLU A 185 0.45 -21.37 -7.16
CA GLU A 185 -0.26 -22.19 -8.16
C GLU A 185 -0.83 -21.37 -9.34
N ARG A 186 -0.84 -20.03 -9.26
CA ARG A 186 -1.55 -19.13 -10.20
C ARG A 186 -0.69 -18.05 -10.82
N GLU A 187 0.40 -17.68 -10.17
CA GLU A 187 1.33 -16.74 -10.75
C GLU A 187 1.85 -17.24 -12.09
N GLY A 188 1.98 -16.32 -13.04
CA GLY A 188 2.54 -16.60 -14.35
C GLY A 188 4.07 -16.50 -14.32
N ASP A 189 4.63 -15.91 -15.36
CA ASP A 189 6.09 -15.71 -15.47
C ASP A 189 6.63 -14.77 -14.38
N GLN A 190 5.79 -13.85 -13.90
CA GLN A 190 6.14 -12.94 -12.81
C GLN A 190 5.88 -13.60 -11.45
N LEU A 191 6.96 -13.92 -10.74
CA LEU A 191 6.92 -14.34 -9.35
C LEU A 191 6.30 -13.24 -8.47
N VAL A 192 5.26 -13.55 -7.71
CA VAL A 192 4.56 -12.58 -6.85
C VAL A 192 5.31 -12.36 -5.55
N SER A 193 5.43 -11.09 -5.12
CA SER A 193 5.94 -10.70 -3.81
C SER A 193 4.82 -10.91 -2.82
N VAL A 194 4.96 -11.88 -1.92
CA VAL A 194 3.92 -12.18 -0.92
C VAL A 194 4.39 -11.69 0.43
N GLY A 195 3.64 -10.74 1.00
CA GLY A 195 3.80 -10.29 2.38
C GLY A 195 2.91 -11.09 3.34
N GLY A 196 3.34 -11.19 4.59
CA GLY A 196 2.49 -11.61 5.70
C GLY A 196 2.41 -10.52 6.77
N GLU A 197 1.57 -10.70 7.80
CA GLU A 197 1.45 -9.74 8.90
C GLU A 197 1.39 -10.45 10.26
N ILE A 198 2.12 -9.89 11.24
CA ILE A 198 2.03 -10.28 12.65
C ILE A 198 1.70 -9.06 13.52
N GLY A 199 0.81 -9.28 14.49
CA GLY A 199 0.36 -8.25 15.43
C GLY A 199 -0.66 -7.32 14.78
N HIS A 200 -1.90 -7.34 15.29
CA HIS A 200 -2.96 -6.50 14.75
C HIS A 200 -2.61 -5.01 14.98
N ILE A 201 -2.58 -4.24 13.88
CA ILE A 201 -2.29 -2.81 13.96
C ILE A 201 -3.31 -2.10 14.86
N GLY A 202 -2.79 -1.42 15.88
CA GLY A 202 -3.54 -0.68 16.88
C GLY A 202 -3.73 -1.37 18.23
N GLU A 203 -3.27 -2.63 18.36
CA GLU A 203 -3.28 -3.38 19.62
C GLU A 203 -1.91 -3.36 20.32
N ARG A 204 -1.28 -4.54 20.51
CA ARG A 204 0.02 -4.69 21.18
C ARG A 204 1.15 -4.77 20.17
N ASN A 205 2.34 -4.30 20.57
CA ASN A 205 3.53 -4.43 19.74
C ASN A 205 3.86 -5.90 19.44
N SER A 206 4.31 -6.15 18.22
CA SER A 206 4.77 -7.46 17.77
C SER A 206 6.06 -7.86 18.49
N ARG A 207 6.32 -9.16 18.56
CA ARG A 207 7.53 -9.72 19.19
C ARG A 207 8.31 -10.59 18.22
N ALA A 208 9.63 -10.62 18.37
CA ALA A 208 10.51 -11.49 17.58
C ALA A 208 10.10 -12.98 17.66
N SER A 209 9.61 -13.45 18.82
CA SER A 209 9.12 -14.82 18.98
C SER A 209 7.83 -15.09 18.18
N GLU A 210 6.98 -14.08 17.97
CA GLU A 210 5.80 -14.21 17.10
C GLU A 210 6.23 -14.32 15.63
N MET A 211 7.22 -13.54 15.21
CA MET A 211 7.82 -13.64 13.88
C MET A 211 8.40 -15.03 13.61
N GLU A 212 9.21 -15.54 14.54
CA GLU A 212 9.85 -16.85 14.41
C GLU A 212 8.82 -17.98 14.29
N VAL A 213 7.82 -17.98 15.17
CA VAL A 213 6.73 -18.98 15.17
C VAL A 213 5.90 -18.89 13.90
N PHE A 214 5.54 -17.68 13.49
CA PHE A 214 4.75 -17.42 12.28
C PHE A 214 5.46 -17.95 11.02
N LEU A 215 6.69 -17.51 10.79
CA LEU A 215 7.46 -17.91 9.61
C LEU A 215 7.79 -19.41 9.64
N SER A 216 8.13 -19.96 10.81
CA SER A 216 8.44 -21.39 10.95
C SER A 216 7.22 -22.25 10.65
N GLY A 217 6.05 -21.86 11.15
CA GLY A 217 4.79 -22.55 10.89
C GLY A 217 4.42 -22.56 9.41
N ILE A 218 4.58 -21.42 8.71
CA ILE A 218 4.30 -21.34 7.27
C ILE A 218 5.28 -22.21 6.48
N LYS A 219 6.57 -22.19 6.81
CA LYS A 219 7.56 -23.06 6.16
C LYS A 219 7.22 -24.54 6.35
N GLN A 220 6.92 -24.97 7.57
CA GLN A 220 6.55 -26.36 7.85
C GLN A 220 5.29 -26.82 7.12
N ALA A 221 4.33 -25.90 6.90
CA ALA A 221 3.09 -26.18 6.19
C ALA A 221 3.26 -26.22 4.65
N ASN A 222 4.43 -25.82 4.12
CA ASN A 222 4.65 -25.68 2.69
C ASN A 222 5.95 -26.39 2.24
N SER A 223 6.15 -26.51 0.92
CA SER A 223 7.37 -27.13 0.39
C SER A 223 8.58 -26.20 0.50
N ASP A 224 9.72 -26.72 0.94
CA ASP A 224 11.00 -25.98 0.95
C ASP A 224 11.45 -25.47 -0.42
N LYS A 225 10.91 -26.03 -1.52
CA LYS A 225 11.21 -25.59 -2.89
C LYS A 225 10.35 -24.42 -3.37
N MET A 226 9.31 -24.08 -2.61
CA MET A 226 8.38 -23.02 -2.97
C MET A 226 8.99 -21.67 -2.58
N ALA A 227 8.94 -20.69 -3.48
CA ALA A 227 9.34 -19.34 -3.16
C ALA A 227 8.53 -18.80 -1.97
N PHE A 228 9.23 -18.31 -0.95
CA PHE A 228 8.65 -17.99 0.35
C PHE A 228 8.05 -16.57 0.40
N LEU A 229 7.75 -16.07 1.60
CA LEU A 229 7.36 -14.67 1.80
C LEU A 229 8.57 -13.74 1.56
N SER A 230 8.31 -12.55 1.03
CA SER A 230 9.33 -11.54 0.74
C SER A 230 9.47 -10.50 1.85
N LYS A 231 8.41 -10.27 2.63
CA LYS A 231 8.33 -9.26 3.69
C LYS A 231 7.29 -9.64 4.75
N VAL A 232 7.37 -9.05 5.94
CA VAL A 232 6.34 -9.20 6.99
C VAL A 232 6.05 -7.87 7.68
N SER A 233 4.78 -7.49 7.77
CA SER A 233 4.33 -6.30 8.50
C SER A 233 4.30 -6.56 10.01
N VAL A 234 4.66 -5.54 10.78
CA VAL A 234 4.72 -5.58 12.25
C VAL A 234 3.98 -4.40 12.87
N GLN A 235 3.41 -4.62 14.06
CA GLN A 235 2.83 -3.58 14.89
C GLN A 235 3.85 -3.00 15.86
N THR A 236 4.02 -1.67 15.84
CA THR A 236 5.08 -0.96 16.59
C THR A 236 4.54 0.16 17.48
N GLY A 237 3.23 0.15 17.74
CA GLY A 237 2.53 1.17 18.54
C GLY A 237 1.70 2.15 17.70
N THR A 238 1.78 2.04 16.38
CA THR A 238 1.03 2.86 15.43
C THR A 238 -0.45 2.48 15.32
N ARG A 239 -1.25 3.39 14.77
CA ARG A 239 -2.66 3.16 14.40
C ARG A 239 -2.92 3.71 12.99
N HIS A 240 -3.73 3.01 12.20
CA HIS A 240 -4.14 3.52 10.89
C HIS A 240 -4.86 4.85 11.01
N GLY A 241 -4.35 5.86 10.30
CA GLY A 241 -4.90 7.22 10.31
C GLY A 241 -4.64 8.01 11.60
N GLY A 242 -3.75 7.54 12.48
CA GLY A 242 -3.34 8.25 13.69
C GLY A 242 -4.36 8.22 14.83
N VAL A 243 -3.96 8.82 15.96
CA VAL A 243 -4.82 9.08 17.12
C VAL A 243 -5.42 10.48 16.98
N VAL A 244 -6.73 10.61 17.10
CA VAL A 244 -7.46 11.83 16.81
C VAL A 244 -8.18 12.29 18.07
N ASN A 245 -8.02 13.56 18.44
CA ASN A 245 -8.76 14.15 19.57
C ASN A 245 -10.21 14.53 19.16
N LYS A 246 -10.99 15.05 20.11
CA LYS A 246 -12.39 15.46 19.85
C LYS A 246 -12.52 16.60 18.83
N ASP A 247 -11.44 17.36 18.66
CA ASP A 247 -11.34 18.49 17.75
C ASP A 247 -10.87 18.09 16.34
N GLY A 248 -10.60 16.80 16.11
CA GLY A 248 -10.16 16.27 14.81
C GLY A 248 -8.64 16.37 14.55
N GLU A 249 -7.85 16.77 15.55
CA GLU A 249 -6.39 16.90 15.43
C GLU A 249 -5.68 15.58 15.71
N THR A 250 -4.62 15.31 14.96
CA THR A 250 -3.79 14.11 15.10
C THR A 250 -2.70 14.27 16.16
N GLN A 251 -2.55 13.27 17.02
CA GLN A 251 -1.42 13.18 17.95
C GLN A 251 -0.24 12.45 17.30
N GLU A 252 0.97 12.88 17.68
CA GLU A 252 2.20 12.19 17.31
C GLU A 252 2.23 10.79 17.94
N MET A 253 2.55 9.78 17.14
CA MET A 253 2.67 8.40 17.61
C MET A 253 4.15 8.07 17.80
N GLU A 254 4.49 7.53 18.97
CA GLU A 254 5.82 6.99 19.21
C GLU A 254 5.93 5.60 18.58
N ILE A 255 6.89 5.43 17.68
CA ILE A 255 7.18 4.15 17.04
C ILE A 255 8.28 3.44 17.80
N ASP A 256 7.99 2.21 18.19
CA ASP A 256 8.95 1.32 18.81
C ASP A 256 9.90 0.72 17.77
N MET A 257 10.97 1.45 17.45
CA MET A 257 11.99 1.00 16.50
C MET A 257 12.70 -0.28 16.94
N LYS A 258 12.67 -0.62 18.24
CA LYS A 258 13.26 -1.87 18.72
C LYS A 258 12.51 -3.09 18.16
N VAL A 259 11.19 -2.98 17.98
CA VAL A 259 10.40 -4.04 17.34
C VAL A 259 10.85 -4.24 15.91
N ILE A 260 11.11 -3.16 15.17
CA ILE A 260 11.64 -3.21 13.80
C ILE A 260 12.99 -3.92 13.77
N ASP A 261 13.93 -3.54 14.65
CA ASP A 261 15.26 -4.15 14.73
C ASP A 261 15.19 -5.65 15.03
N GLU A 262 14.44 -6.03 16.08
CA GLU A 262 14.35 -7.41 16.55
C GLU A 262 13.61 -8.32 15.57
N CYS A 263 12.46 -7.88 15.06
CA CYS A 263 11.69 -8.65 14.09
C CYS A 263 12.35 -8.68 12.71
N GLY A 264 12.96 -7.57 12.27
CA GLY A 264 13.71 -7.47 11.02
C GLY A 264 14.90 -8.42 11.00
N LYS A 265 15.62 -8.54 12.12
CA LYS A 265 16.69 -9.54 12.26
C LYS A 265 16.18 -10.96 12.05
N VAL A 266 15.10 -11.35 12.75
CA VAL A 266 14.51 -12.70 12.61
C VAL A 266 14.02 -12.94 11.18
N ALA A 267 13.34 -11.97 10.57
CA ALA A 267 12.87 -12.07 9.19
C ALA A 267 14.03 -12.41 8.23
N ARG A 268 15.14 -11.67 8.31
CA ARG A 268 16.33 -11.89 7.47
C ARG A 268 17.02 -13.23 7.75
N GLU A 269 17.18 -13.62 9.02
CA GLU A 269 17.72 -14.94 9.39
C GLU A 269 16.85 -16.09 8.84
N MET A 270 15.55 -15.84 8.64
CA MET A 270 14.61 -16.78 8.05
C MET A 270 14.45 -16.63 6.53
N GLY A 271 15.28 -15.83 5.86
CA GLY A 271 15.26 -15.69 4.39
C GLY A 271 14.12 -14.83 3.85
N VAL A 272 13.61 -13.90 4.65
CA VAL A 272 12.66 -12.84 4.27
C VAL A 272 13.42 -11.51 4.15
N GLY A 273 12.99 -10.60 3.29
CA GLY A 273 13.72 -9.34 3.04
C GLY A 273 13.81 -8.40 4.22
N GLY A 274 12.82 -8.41 5.11
CA GLY A 274 12.74 -7.53 6.27
C GLY A 274 11.30 -7.24 6.69
N VAL A 275 11.15 -6.19 7.51
CA VAL A 275 9.85 -5.78 8.08
C VAL A 275 9.24 -4.58 7.37
N VAL A 276 7.92 -4.55 7.34
CA VAL A 276 7.11 -3.46 6.81
C VAL A 276 6.46 -2.70 7.96
N GLN A 277 6.46 -1.36 7.89
CA GLN A 277 5.79 -0.50 8.87
C GLN A 277 4.51 0.13 8.28
N HIS A 278 3.39 -0.04 8.97
CA HIS A 278 2.13 0.61 8.61
C HIS A 278 1.89 1.90 9.40
N GLY A 279 0.93 2.72 8.98
CA GLY A 279 0.51 3.89 9.77
C GLY A 279 1.55 5.01 9.87
N ALA A 280 2.45 5.14 8.89
CA ALA A 280 3.54 6.12 8.89
C ALA A 280 3.14 7.52 8.39
N SER A 281 1.88 7.73 7.99
CA SER A 281 1.48 8.95 7.25
C SER A 281 1.39 10.23 8.08
N THR A 282 1.35 10.13 9.41
CA THR A 282 1.30 11.28 10.33
C THR A 282 2.65 11.58 10.96
N LEU A 283 3.73 10.94 10.49
CA LEU A 283 5.07 11.11 11.02
C LEU A 283 5.74 12.36 10.43
N THR A 284 6.60 12.97 11.26
CA THR A 284 7.50 14.04 10.86
C THR A 284 8.60 13.54 9.92
N ASP A 285 9.21 14.46 9.18
CA ASP A 285 10.28 14.14 8.22
C ASP A 285 11.47 13.50 8.94
N THR A 286 11.82 13.99 10.13
CA THR A 286 12.87 13.41 10.98
C THR A 286 12.56 11.99 11.46
N GLN A 287 11.28 11.62 11.59
CA GLN A 287 10.88 10.26 11.96
C GLN A 287 10.98 9.29 10.78
N LEU A 288 10.74 9.76 9.54
CA LEU A 288 10.85 8.92 8.35
C LEU A 288 12.27 8.39 8.16
N LYS A 289 13.28 9.24 8.37
CA LYS A 289 14.69 8.85 8.26
C LYS A 289 15.08 7.69 9.17
N ARG A 290 14.46 7.59 10.35
CA ARG A 290 14.73 6.51 11.32
C ARG A 290 14.44 5.13 10.73
N PHE A 291 13.48 5.01 9.81
CA PHE A 291 13.20 3.73 9.17
C PHE A 291 14.38 3.19 8.37
N VAL A 292 15.13 4.07 7.72
CA VAL A 292 16.37 3.69 7.03
C VAL A 292 17.44 3.26 8.04
N GLU A 293 17.59 4.01 9.13
CA GLU A 293 18.57 3.74 10.20
C GLU A 293 18.32 2.40 10.91
N HIS A 294 17.08 1.94 10.94
CA HIS A 294 16.63 0.68 11.54
C HIS A 294 16.38 -0.45 10.51
N ASP A 295 16.88 -0.29 9.27
CA ASP A 295 16.77 -1.31 8.20
C ASP A 295 15.31 -1.78 7.96
N THR A 296 14.38 -0.81 7.99
CA THR A 296 12.99 -1.06 7.61
C THR A 296 12.93 -1.25 6.11
N LEU A 297 12.25 -2.31 5.66
CA LEU A 297 12.19 -2.68 4.26
C LEU A 297 11.28 -1.73 3.48
N GLU A 298 10.09 -1.49 4.03
CA GLU A 298 9.00 -0.77 3.38
C GLU A 298 8.13 -0.05 4.42
N ILE A 299 7.55 1.09 4.04
CA ILE A 299 6.53 1.78 4.85
C ILE A 299 5.28 2.11 4.04
N HIS A 300 4.10 2.02 4.67
CA HIS A 300 2.81 2.29 4.02
C HIS A 300 2.30 3.70 4.37
N LEU A 301 1.88 4.44 3.34
CA LEU A 301 1.53 5.86 3.42
C LEU A 301 0.20 6.14 2.71
N ALA A 302 -0.83 6.49 3.48
CA ALA A 302 -2.19 6.67 2.97
C ALA A 302 -2.82 8.02 3.40
N THR A 303 -3.21 8.12 4.68
CA THR A 303 -4.07 9.20 5.18
C THR A 303 -3.47 10.59 4.98
N GLY A 304 -2.14 10.72 5.06
CA GLY A 304 -1.45 11.99 4.86
C GLY A 304 -1.67 12.56 3.45
N TRP A 305 -1.65 11.72 2.41
CA TRP A 305 -1.90 12.13 1.03
C TRP A 305 -3.32 12.61 0.83
N GLN A 306 -4.29 11.84 1.32
CA GLN A 306 -5.71 12.20 1.25
C GLN A 306 -5.97 13.55 1.93
N ASN A 307 -5.46 13.73 3.16
CA ASN A 307 -5.69 14.95 3.91
C ASN A 307 -5.05 16.14 3.18
N MET A 308 -3.82 15.98 2.70
CA MET A 308 -3.12 17.01 1.94
C MET A 308 -3.90 17.49 0.70
N ILE A 309 -4.57 16.57 0.00
CA ILE A 309 -5.37 16.89 -1.19
C ILE A 309 -6.69 17.56 -0.79
N MET A 310 -7.49 16.93 0.07
CA MET A 310 -8.85 17.40 0.39
C MET A 310 -8.84 18.64 1.30
N ASP A 311 -7.77 18.85 2.07
CA ASP A 311 -7.56 20.06 2.89
C ASP A 311 -6.85 21.19 2.14
N HIS A 312 -6.42 20.98 0.90
CA HIS A 312 -5.73 22.00 0.13
C HIS A 312 -6.62 23.24 -0.07
N PRO A 313 -6.11 24.48 0.09
CA PRO A 313 -6.91 25.70 -0.09
C PRO A 313 -7.58 25.83 -1.46
N SER A 314 -6.95 25.25 -2.49
CA SER A 314 -7.49 25.24 -3.86
C SER A 314 -8.53 24.17 -4.10
N PHE A 315 -8.66 23.15 -3.24
CA PHE A 315 -9.69 22.14 -3.41
C PHE A 315 -11.07 22.82 -3.36
N PRO A 316 -11.98 22.58 -4.33
CA PRO A 316 -13.23 23.33 -4.42
C PRO A 316 -14.05 23.22 -3.12
N LEU A 317 -14.22 24.36 -2.42
CA LEU A 317 -14.80 24.40 -1.08
C LEU A 317 -16.23 23.84 -1.04
N GLU A 318 -17.05 24.14 -2.05
CA GLU A 318 -18.43 23.65 -2.11
C GLU A 318 -18.48 22.13 -2.32
N LEU A 319 -17.61 21.57 -3.17
CA LEU A 319 -17.50 20.12 -3.35
C LEU A 319 -17.05 19.45 -2.05
N ARG A 320 -16.03 20.00 -1.37
CA ARG A 320 -15.58 19.50 -0.07
C ARG A 320 -16.71 19.48 0.96
N ARG A 321 -17.46 20.58 1.08
CA ARG A 321 -18.61 20.67 2.01
C ARG A 321 -19.68 19.65 1.70
N GLU A 322 -19.94 19.39 0.42
CA GLU A 322 -20.89 18.37 -0.01
C GLU A 322 -20.41 16.97 0.37
N MET A 323 -19.14 16.66 0.10
CA MET A 323 -18.48 15.41 0.48
C MET A 323 -18.55 15.17 2.00
N GLU A 324 -18.15 16.16 2.80
CA GLU A 324 -18.17 16.09 4.26
C GLU A 324 -19.59 15.97 4.81
N GLY A 325 -20.53 16.78 4.30
CA GLY A 325 -21.95 16.73 4.66
C GLY A 325 -22.58 15.37 4.35
N ARG A 326 -22.20 14.72 3.24
CA ARG A 326 -22.62 13.36 2.91
C ARG A 326 -22.13 12.36 3.96
N MET A 327 -20.88 12.47 4.40
CA MET A 327 -20.31 11.58 5.41
C MET A 327 -20.98 11.74 6.76
N VAL A 328 -21.22 12.97 7.21
CA VAL A 328 -21.94 13.24 8.47
C VAL A 328 -23.35 12.69 8.42
N LYS A 329 -24.06 12.86 7.29
CA LYS A 329 -25.42 12.35 7.12
C LYS A 329 -25.50 10.83 7.21
N GLU A 330 -24.57 10.11 6.58
CA GLU A 330 -24.59 8.64 6.53
C GLU A 330 -24.02 7.99 7.79
N TYR A 331 -22.94 8.55 8.34
CA TYR A 331 -22.14 7.90 9.38
C TYR A 331 -22.09 8.66 10.71
N GLY A 332 -22.65 9.87 10.80
CA GLY A 332 -22.58 10.70 12.01
C GLY A 332 -23.14 10.03 13.27
N HIS A 333 -24.09 9.10 13.10
CA HIS A 333 -24.65 8.31 14.21
C HIS A 333 -23.62 7.42 14.93
N LYS A 334 -22.44 7.18 14.34
CA LYS A 334 -21.37 6.36 14.93
C LYS A 334 -20.41 7.16 15.82
N TYR A 335 -20.50 8.48 15.84
CA TYR A 335 -19.48 9.36 16.41
C TYR A 335 -20.07 10.38 17.38
N ASN A 336 -19.22 10.95 18.22
CA ASN A 336 -19.65 11.90 19.24
C ASN A 336 -19.77 13.34 18.71
N SER A 337 -19.12 13.64 17.58
CA SER A 337 -19.19 14.93 16.91
C SER A 337 -19.14 14.79 15.37
N PRO A 338 -19.68 15.77 14.62
CA PRO A 338 -19.51 15.84 13.17
C PRO A 338 -18.04 15.86 12.74
N GLU A 339 -17.17 16.55 13.48
CA GLU A 339 -15.74 16.69 13.18
C GLU A 339 -15.03 15.33 13.26
N GLU A 340 -15.32 14.54 14.30
CA GLU A 340 -14.82 13.17 14.44
C GLU A 340 -15.29 12.29 13.27
N CYS A 341 -16.58 12.39 12.90
CA CYS A 341 -17.14 11.67 11.77
C CYS A 341 -16.45 12.05 10.45
N ILE A 342 -16.30 13.34 10.16
CA ILE A 342 -15.64 13.85 8.96
C ILE A 342 -14.23 13.30 8.88
N TYR A 343 -13.44 13.41 9.95
CA TYR A 343 -12.07 12.90 9.95
C TYR A 343 -12.01 11.40 9.62
N ARG A 344 -12.87 10.59 10.26
CA ARG A 344 -12.85 9.12 10.13
C ARG A 344 -13.40 8.62 8.80
N GLU A 345 -14.43 9.28 8.27
CA GLU A 345 -15.23 8.78 7.15
C GLU A 345 -15.03 9.54 5.84
N ARG A 346 -14.35 10.72 5.82
CA ARG A 346 -14.05 11.46 4.57
C ARG A 346 -13.38 10.62 3.47
N LYS A 347 -12.64 9.58 3.86
CA LYS A 347 -12.04 8.60 2.94
C LYS A 347 -13.05 7.90 2.03
N ARG A 348 -14.31 7.77 2.46
CA ARG A 348 -15.38 7.16 1.65
C ARG A 348 -15.98 8.10 0.63
N ALA A 349 -15.73 9.40 0.75
CA ALA A 349 -16.27 10.38 -0.18
C ALA A 349 -15.59 10.31 -1.55
N TRP A 350 -14.37 9.77 -1.64
CA TRP A 350 -13.65 9.69 -2.91
C TRP A 350 -14.38 8.88 -3.99
N GLY A 351 -14.89 7.70 -3.65
CA GLY A 351 -15.69 6.90 -4.59
C GLY A 351 -17.01 7.55 -4.95
N LYS A 352 -17.75 7.98 -3.92
CA LYS A 352 -19.08 8.60 -4.08
C LYS A 352 -19.10 9.87 -4.92
N PHE A 353 -17.97 10.58 -5.00
CA PHE A 353 -17.80 11.83 -5.75
C PHE A 353 -16.71 11.72 -6.83
N GLN A 354 -16.40 10.49 -7.29
CA GLN A 354 -15.30 10.25 -8.20
C GLN A 354 -15.42 11.08 -9.49
N ARG A 355 -16.63 11.23 -10.04
CA ARG A 355 -16.87 12.00 -11.27
C ARG A 355 -16.69 13.50 -11.05
N GLU A 356 -17.21 14.03 -9.95
CA GLU A 356 -17.09 15.44 -9.56
C GLU A 356 -15.62 15.80 -9.33
N VAL A 357 -14.88 14.92 -8.64
CA VAL A 357 -13.44 15.08 -8.41
C VAL A 357 -12.65 14.98 -9.72
N TRP A 358 -13.01 14.08 -10.63
CA TRP A 358 -12.36 13.95 -11.94
C TRP A 358 -12.53 15.20 -12.84
N GLN A 359 -13.64 15.91 -12.64
CA GLN A 359 -14.01 17.12 -13.38
C GLN A 359 -13.44 18.41 -12.78
N ILE A 360 -12.70 18.34 -11.67
CA ILE A 360 -12.01 19.52 -11.12
C ILE A 360 -11.12 20.13 -12.22
N PRO A 361 -11.18 21.46 -12.44
CA PRO A 361 -10.40 22.12 -13.48
C PRO A 361 -8.89 21.91 -13.33
N ASP A 362 -8.19 21.75 -14.46
CA ASP A 362 -6.76 21.41 -14.47
C ASP A 362 -5.89 22.40 -13.70
N HIS A 363 -6.17 23.71 -13.81
CA HIS A 363 -5.42 24.72 -13.06
C HIS A 363 -5.54 24.55 -11.53
N THR A 364 -6.69 24.05 -11.05
CA THR A 364 -6.91 23.73 -9.63
C THR A 364 -6.16 22.45 -9.25
N VAL A 365 -6.25 21.42 -10.09
CA VAL A 365 -5.50 20.17 -9.91
C VAL A 365 -4.00 20.45 -9.84
N ASP A 366 -3.46 21.25 -10.75
CA ASP A 366 -2.05 21.60 -10.83
C ASP A 366 -1.54 22.29 -9.56
N GLU A 367 -2.37 23.13 -8.93
CA GLU A 367 -2.02 23.79 -7.68
C GLU A 367 -1.92 22.79 -6.51
N ILE A 368 -2.88 21.88 -6.40
CA ILE A 368 -2.88 20.81 -5.39
C ILE A 368 -1.68 19.87 -5.60
N MET A 369 -1.45 19.46 -6.85
CA MET A 369 -0.38 18.53 -7.22
C MET A 369 1.01 19.16 -7.03
N ARG A 370 1.16 20.48 -7.12
CA ARG A 370 2.41 21.16 -6.77
C ARG A 370 2.81 20.92 -5.32
N SER A 371 1.85 21.05 -4.40
CA SER A 371 2.08 20.76 -2.98
C SER A 371 2.42 19.28 -2.78
N LEU A 372 1.68 18.38 -3.44
CA LEU A 372 1.93 16.93 -3.38
C LEU A 372 3.35 16.58 -3.87
N LYS A 373 3.81 17.24 -4.94
CA LYS A 373 5.15 17.06 -5.53
C LYS A 373 6.25 17.30 -4.51
N ASP A 374 6.15 18.36 -3.72
CA ASP A 374 7.17 18.71 -2.73
C ASP A 374 7.21 17.70 -1.58
N ARG A 375 6.04 17.23 -1.12
CA ARG A 375 5.96 16.16 -0.12
C ARG A 375 6.52 14.84 -0.65
N ALA A 376 6.18 14.44 -1.87
CA ALA A 376 6.71 13.23 -2.50
C ALA A 376 8.22 13.26 -2.65
N ARG A 377 8.80 14.42 -3.01
CA ARG A 377 10.25 14.58 -3.11
C ARG A 377 10.92 14.43 -1.76
N MET A 378 10.38 15.08 -0.73
CA MET A 378 10.92 14.96 0.63
C MET A 378 10.90 13.49 1.09
N ILE A 379 9.79 12.77 0.91
CA ILE A 379 9.69 11.37 1.33
C ILE A 379 10.74 10.49 0.65
N LEU A 380 10.92 10.61 -0.68
CA LEU A 380 11.95 9.83 -1.36
C LEU A 380 13.38 10.17 -0.88
N VAL A 381 13.63 11.43 -0.52
CA VAL A 381 14.94 11.86 0.00
C VAL A 381 15.18 11.27 1.40
N GLU A 382 14.25 11.46 2.33
CA GLU A 382 14.41 10.99 3.72
C GLU A 382 14.45 9.46 3.82
N LEU A 383 13.82 8.75 2.88
CA LEU A 383 13.86 7.29 2.80
C LEU A 383 15.02 6.73 1.97
N GLY A 384 15.98 7.56 1.55
CA GLY A 384 17.18 7.09 0.83
C GLY A 384 16.91 6.55 -0.58
N MET A 385 15.76 6.89 -1.19
CA MET A 385 15.32 6.34 -2.48
C MET A 385 15.98 6.97 -3.71
N GLN A 386 16.89 7.93 -3.51
CA GLN A 386 17.59 8.58 -4.61
C GLN A 386 18.53 7.61 -5.33
N ASN A 387 18.54 7.67 -6.67
CA ASN A 387 19.39 6.83 -7.53
C ASN A 387 19.19 5.31 -7.39
N LYS A 388 18.02 4.86 -6.92
CA LYS A 388 17.65 3.43 -6.80
C LYS A 388 17.02 2.85 -8.06
N TYR A 389 16.77 3.65 -9.10
CA TYR A 389 16.16 3.19 -10.35
C TYR A 389 17.02 2.15 -11.11
N LYS A 390 18.35 2.20 -11.03
CA LYS A 390 19.20 1.15 -11.62
C LYS A 390 19.05 -0.18 -10.89
N LEU A 391 19.06 -0.13 -9.56
CA LEU A 391 18.84 -1.29 -8.69
C LEU A 391 17.47 -1.93 -8.98
N LEU A 392 16.46 -1.08 -9.14
CA LEU A 392 15.12 -1.49 -9.54
C LEU A 392 15.12 -2.35 -10.84
N ARG A 393 15.79 -1.90 -11.90
CA ARG A 393 15.86 -2.67 -13.17
C ARG A 393 16.62 -3.99 -13.03
N GLU A 394 17.70 -4.01 -12.25
CA GLU A 394 18.52 -5.22 -12.04
C GLU A 394 17.74 -6.41 -11.43
N TYR A 395 16.71 -6.12 -10.64
CA TYR A 395 15.91 -7.15 -9.96
C TYR A 395 14.51 -7.36 -10.58
N THR A 396 14.20 -6.67 -11.68
CA THR A 396 12.89 -6.76 -12.35
C THR A 396 12.97 -7.06 -13.85
N GLU A 397 14.16 -7.00 -14.45
CA GLU A 397 14.49 -7.50 -15.80
C GLU A 397 15.22 -8.84 -15.71
#